data_AF-A0A2E9WN03-F1
#
_entry.id   AF-A0A2E9WN03-F1
#
_cell.length_a   1.000
_cell.length_b   1.000
_cell.length_c   1.000
_cell.angle_alpha   90.00
_cell.angle_beta   90.00
_cell.angle_gamma   90.00
#
_symmetry.space_group_name_H-M   'P 1'
#
loop_
_entity.id
_entity.type
_entity.pdbx_description
1 polymer ?
#
loop_
_entity_poly.entity_id
_entity_poly.type
_entity_poly.pdbx_seq_one_letter_code
_entity_poly.pdbx_strand_id
1 'polypeptide(L)'
;MSSKQPISRSLLLALSSLLLAACTTTGTGSISPAQTDSVWVQPTPQFRRKLLEQAERVPYIQRTEEMVEVIRFFVQARESAYDLLLGMAATSNSKVVGTALAALGETRDERLAPYVAALELRAEGGRQLQYERARCLVKLGDWAELPVLVSGLRDDELWYRALCAKALRDATHLSQGFDPDGDEEEREVAAQAWEAWLVARETDLY
;
A
#
# COMPACT_ATOMS: atom_id res chain seq x y z
N MET A 1 22.64 31.04 84.40
CA MET A 1 22.70 29.61 83.98
C MET A 1 22.57 29.61 82.46
N SER A 2 23.61 29.94 81.67
CA SER A 2 24.83 29.17 81.39
C SER A 2 24.54 27.71 81.07
N SER A 3 24.34 27.41 79.78
CA SER A 3 24.71 26.13 79.19
C SER A 3 25.46 26.43 77.90
N LYS A 4 26.76 26.17 77.94
CA LYS A 4 27.69 26.15 76.80
C LYS A 4 27.89 24.68 76.39
N GLN A 5 28.41 24.51 75.17
CA GLN A 5 29.17 23.36 74.61
C GLN A 5 28.35 22.37 73.74
N PRO A 6 28.99 21.68 72.76
CA PRO A 6 29.94 22.22 71.79
C PRO A 6 29.72 21.71 70.35
N ILE A 7 30.42 22.39 69.43
CA ILE A 7 30.68 22.01 68.04
C ILE A 7 31.40 20.65 67.97
N SER A 8 30.93 19.73 67.13
CA SER A 8 31.74 18.63 66.61
C SER A 8 31.61 18.55 65.09
N ARG A 9 32.76 18.74 64.44
CA ARG A 9 33.01 18.51 63.02
C ARG A 9 33.25 17.02 62.83
N SER A 10 32.61 16.41 61.84
CA SER A 10 33.22 15.35 61.03
C SER A 10 32.49 15.24 59.70
N LEU A 11 33.17 15.79 58.70
CA LEU A 11 33.05 15.49 57.28
C LEU A 11 33.10 13.97 57.08
N LEU A 12 32.20 13.40 56.27
CA LEU A 12 32.53 12.27 55.40
C LEU A 12 31.56 12.26 54.22
N LEU A 13 32.15 12.43 53.04
CA LEU A 13 31.51 12.43 51.73
C LEU A 13 30.89 11.06 51.45
N ALA A 14 29.64 11.05 50.98
CA ALA A 14 29.12 9.95 50.18
C ALA A 14 28.57 10.53 48.88
N LEU A 15 29.41 10.44 47.85
CA LEU A 15 29.10 10.69 46.44
C LEU A 15 28.08 9.62 46.00
N SER A 16 26.90 10.02 45.57
CA SER A 16 25.96 9.12 44.87
C SER A 16 25.22 9.91 43.80
N SER A 17 25.87 9.96 42.64
CA SER A 17 25.34 10.45 41.38
C SER A 17 24.26 9.50 40.87
N LEU A 18 23.02 9.98 40.75
CA LEU A 18 22.05 9.41 39.81
C LEU A 18 21.45 10.55 38.97
N LEU A 19 21.95 10.64 37.75
CA LEU A 19 21.36 11.39 36.65
C LEU A 19 20.15 10.60 36.14
N LEU A 20 18.94 11.06 36.45
CA LEU A 20 17.74 10.66 35.75
C LEU A 20 17.52 11.62 34.58
N ALA A 21 18.07 11.25 33.43
CA ALA A 21 17.66 11.79 32.14
C ALA A 21 16.26 11.23 31.81
N ALA A 22 15.21 12.00 32.07
CA ALA A 22 13.89 11.73 31.53
C ALA A 22 13.89 12.10 30.05
N CYS A 23 14.20 11.14 29.18
CA CYS A 23 13.90 11.27 27.76
C CYS A 23 12.38 11.21 27.59
N THR A 24 11.77 12.37 27.39
CA THR A 24 10.42 12.52 26.83
C THR A 24 10.36 11.82 25.48
N THR A 25 9.64 10.71 25.38
CA THR A 25 9.39 10.03 24.12
C THR A 25 8.26 10.77 23.40
N THR A 26 8.60 11.60 22.42
CA THR A 26 7.62 12.03 21.42
C THR A 26 7.18 10.79 20.65
N GLY A 27 5.88 10.49 20.72
CA GLY A 27 5.25 9.44 19.92
C GLY A 27 5.30 9.80 18.45
N THR A 28 6.30 9.29 17.75
CA THR A 28 6.26 9.06 16.32
C THR A 28 6.27 7.55 16.12
N GLY A 29 5.27 7.04 15.40
CA GLY A 29 5.13 5.62 15.11
C GLY A 29 6.38 5.08 14.45
N SER A 30 7.27 4.52 15.25
CA SER A 30 8.47 3.85 14.79
C SER A 30 8.07 2.44 14.43
N ILE A 31 8.17 2.11 13.15
CA ILE A 31 8.09 0.75 12.64
C ILE A 31 9.23 -0.02 13.33
N SER A 32 8.88 -0.77 14.39
CA SER A 32 9.83 -1.65 15.07
C SER A 32 10.34 -2.71 14.10
N PRO A 33 11.65 -2.99 14.03
CA PRO A 33 12.16 -4.09 13.24
C PRO A 33 11.98 -5.37 14.06
N ALA A 34 10.77 -5.91 14.08
CA ALA A 34 10.59 -7.31 14.44
C ALA A 34 11.38 -8.15 13.42
N GLN A 35 12.11 -9.16 13.89
CA GLN A 35 12.60 -10.23 13.04
C GLN A 35 11.38 -10.85 12.36
N THR A 36 11.16 -10.46 11.11
CA THR A 36 10.09 -10.98 10.28
C THR A 36 10.56 -12.31 9.71
N ASP A 37 9.83 -13.39 10.01
CA ASP A 37 9.83 -14.61 9.19
C ASP A 37 9.20 -14.26 7.82
N SER A 38 9.87 -13.38 7.08
CA SER A 38 9.44 -12.97 5.77
C SER A 38 9.79 -14.08 4.79
N VAL A 39 8.80 -14.42 3.95
CA VAL A 39 8.96 -15.36 2.85
C VAL A 39 9.76 -14.72 1.70
N TRP A 40 9.96 -13.40 1.71
CA TRP A 40 10.59 -12.63 0.64
C TRP A 40 12.05 -12.30 0.92
N VAL A 41 12.84 -12.15 -0.16
CA VAL A 41 14.25 -11.73 -0.09
C VAL A 41 14.37 -10.41 0.68
N GLN A 42 15.07 -10.43 1.80
CA GLN A 42 15.25 -9.24 2.64
C GLN A 42 16.24 -8.24 2.03
N PRO A 43 15.91 -6.92 2.01
CA PRO A 43 16.83 -5.91 1.54
C PRO A 43 18.02 -5.76 2.47
N THR A 44 19.20 -5.45 1.92
CA THR A 44 20.36 -5.02 2.71
C THR A 44 20.01 -3.77 3.53
N PRO A 45 20.68 -3.50 4.67
CA PRO A 45 20.38 -2.34 5.50
C PRO A 45 20.43 -1.00 4.73
N GLN A 46 21.38 -0.87 3.80
CA GLN A 46 21.51 0.34 2.99
C GLN A 46 20.34 0.48 1.99
N PHE A 47 19.92 -0.61 1.36
CA PHE A 47 18.80 -0.59 0.41
C PHE A 47 17.46 -0.41 1.13
N ARG A 48 17.30 -1.01 2.32
CA ARG A 48 16.14 -0.80 3.18
C ARG A 48 15.92 0.68 3.50
N ARG A 49 16.98 1.44 3.79
CA ARG A 49 16.87 2.90 3.99
C ARG A 49 16.31 3.61 2.76
N LYS A 50 16.82 3.28 1.56
CA LYS A 50 16.28 3.85 0.31
C LYS A 50 14.82 3.50 0.08
N LEU A 51 14.41 2.26 0.36
CA LEU A 51 13.01 1.83 0.28
C LEU A 51 12.12 2.67 1.20
N LEU A 52 12.54 2.86 2.46
CA LEU A 52 11.82 3.67 3.44
C LEU A 52 11.77 5.15 3.04
N GLU A 53 12.88 5.71 2.55
CA GLU A 53 12.94 7.09 2.04
C GLU A 53 11.96 7.30 0.88
N GLN A 54 11.85 6.35 -0.06
CA GLN A 54 10.86 6.45 -1.13
C GLN A 54 9.43 6.33 -0.61
N ALA A 55 9.17 5.42 0.34
CA ALA A 55 7.84 5.26 0.94
C ALA A 55 7.38 6.52 1.68
N GLU A 56 8.27 7.17 2.42
CA GLU A 56 8.00 8.41 3.17
C GLU A 56 7.61 9.58 2.25
N ARG A 57 8.13 9.61 1.01
CA ARG A 57 7.81 10.65 0.03
C ARG A 57 6.39 10.51 -0.54
N VAL A 58 5.87 9.28 -0.66
CA VAL A 58 4.61 8.99 -1.38
C VAL A 58 3.44 9.92 -1.02
N PRO A 59 3.13 10.20 0.26
CA PRO A 59 2.02 11.09 0.61
C PRO A 59 2.12 12.48 -0.01
N TYR A 60 3.34 12.99 -0.15
CA TYR A 60 3.63 14.38 -0.51
C TYR A 60 3.84 14.60 -2.02
N ILE A 61 3.96 13.53 -2.80
CA ILE A 61 4.13 13.63 -4.25
C ILE A 61 2.85 14.17 -4.87
N GLN A 62 2.98 15.25 -5.65
CA GLN A 62 1.88 15.88 -6.39
C GLN A 62 1.98 15.64 -7.90
N ARG A 63 3.18 15.41 -8.41
CA ARG A 63 3.43 15.26 -9.85
C ARG A 63 3.33 13.79 -10.26
N THR A 64 2.59 13.53 -11.33
CA THR A 64 2.37 12.18 -11.86
C THR A 64 3.67 11.52 -12.28
N GLU A 65 4.59 12.25 -12.89
CA GLU A 65 5.87 11.72 -13.36
C GLU A 65 6.72 11.21 -12.20
N GLU A 66 6.76 11.98 -11.10
CA GLU A 66 7.48 11.60 -9.89
C GLU A 66 6.84 10.38 -9.21
N MET A 67 5.51 10.27 -9.23
CA MET A 67 4.81 9.08 -8.74
C MET A 67 5.16 7.84 -9.57
N VAL A 68 5.22 7.98 -10.89
CA VAL A 68 5.62 6.89 -11.81
C VAL A 68 7.05 6.43 -11.55
N GLU A 69 7.97 7.36 -11.25
CA GLU A 69 9.34 7.01 -10.88
C GLU A 69 9.41 6.22 -9.56
N VAL A 70 8.64 6.61 -8.55
CA VAL A 70 8.56 5.90 -7.27
C VAL A 70 7.96 4.50 -7.45
N ILE A 71 6.87 4.37 -8.22
CA ILE A 71 6.30 3.06 -8.54
C ILE A 71 7.33 2.19 -9.26
N ARG A 72 8.02 2.73 -10.27
CA ARG A 72 9.06 2.00 -11.01
C ARG A 72 10.20 1.54 -10.10
N PHE A 73 10.62 2.38 -9.17
CA PHE A 73 11.63 2.03 -8.18
C PHE A 73 11.20 0.82 -7.34
N PHE A 74 9.97 0.80 -6.83
CA PHE A 74 9.45 -0.35 -6.08
C PHE A 74 9.29 -1.60 -6.94
N VAL A 75 8.83 -1.46 -8.18
CA VAL A 75 8.74 -2.58 -9.13
C VAL A 75 10.11 -3.21 -9.40
N GLN A 76 11.15 -2.39 -9.56
CA GLN A 76 12.53 -2.86 -9.75
C GLN A 76 13.12 -3.51 -8.49
N ALA A 77 12.68 -3.10 -7.31
CA ALA A 77 13.11 -3.69 -6.04
C ALA A 77 12.54 -5.12 -5.83
N ARG A 78 11.41 -5.46 -6.47
CA ARG A 78 10.75 -6.78 -6.42
C ARG A 78 10.60 -7.28 -4.98
N GLU A 79 10.95 -8.54 -4.72
CA GLU A 79 10.81 -9.22 -3.42
C GLU A 79 11.36 -8.40 -2.24
N SER A 80 12.43 -7.64 -2.45
CA SER A 80 13.01 -6.78 -1.41
C SER A 80 12.14 -5.63 -0.96
N ALA A 81 11.08 -5.30 -1.71
CA ALA A 81 10.09 -4.29 -1.34
C ALA A 81 8.76 -4.89 -0.86
N TYR A 82 8.51 -6.20 -1.00
CA TYR A 82 7.17 -6.77 -0.81
C TYR A 82 6.61 -6.57 0.60
N ASP A 83 7.41 -6.84 1.65
CA ASP A 83 6.96 -6.58 3.03
C ASP A 83 6.58 -5.12 3.26
N LEU A 84 7.38 -4.20 2.72
CA LEU A 84 7.14 -2.77 2.85
C LEU A 84 5.86 -2.36 2.09
N LEU A 85 5.70 -2.82 0.86
CA LEU A 85 4.54 -2.51 0.03
C LEU A 85 3.24 -3.10 0.61
N LEU A 86 3.28 -4.33 1.13
CA LEU A 86 2.15 -4.93 1.85
C LEU A 86 1.80 -4.12 3.11
N GLY A 87 2.82 -3.68 3.86
CA GLY A 87 2.63 -2.77 5.00
C GLY A 87 2.02 -1.43 4.59
N MET A 88 2.48 -0.83 3.49
CA MET A 88 1.94 0.41 2.92
C MET A 88 0.47 0.26 2.49
N ALA A 89 0.13 -0.88 1.87
CA ALA A 89 -1.23 -1.18 1.43
C ALA A 89 -2.22 -1.41 2.58
N ALA A 90 -1.73 -1.65 3.81
CA ALA A 90 -2.54 -1.78 5.03
C ALA A 90 -2.68 -0.46 5.82
N THR A 91 -2.17 0.66 5.31
CA THR A 91 -2.27 1.98 5.96
C THR A 91 -3.63 2.64 5.72
N SER A 92 -3.87 3.78 6.38
CA SER A 92 -5.10 4.57 6.21
C SER A 92 -5.00 5.66 5.13
N ASN A 93 -3.83 5.90 4.53
CA ASN A 93 -3.64 6.93 3.52
C ASN A 93 -3.91 6.36 2.12
N SER A 94 -5.00 6.80 1.48
CA SER A 94 -5.45 6.27 0.19
C SER A 94 -4.41 6.41 -0.94
N LYS A 95 -3.62 7.49 -0.95
CA LYS A 95 -2.52 7.66 -1.92
C LYS A 95 -1.44 6.61 -1.70
N VAL A 96 -1.03 6.38 -0.44
CA VAL A 96 -0.04 5.36 -0.09
C VAL A 96 -0.53 3.96 -0.46
N VAL A 97 -1.79 3.64 -0.17
CA VAL A 97 -2.40 2.34 -0.50
C VAL A 97 -2.45 2.16 -2.02
N GLY A 98 -2.95 3.14 -2.77
CA GLY A 98 -3.02 3.07 -4.23
C GLY A 98 -1.65 2.90 -4.88
N THR A 99 -0.64 3.65 -4.43
CA THR A 99 0.75 3.50 -4.91
C THR A 99 1.30 2.11 -4.62
N ALA A 100 1.04 1.56 -3.43
CA ALA A 100 1.50 0.23 -3.06
C ALA A 100 0.85 -0.87 -3.92
N LEU A 101 -0.48 -0.83 -4.09
CA LEU A 101 -1.22 -1.77 -4.93
C LEU A 101 -0.78 -1.69 -6.40
N ALA A 102 -0.56 -0.47 -6.92
CA ALA A 102 -0.02 -0.28 -8.27
C ALA A 102 1.35 -0.94 -8.42
N ALA A 103 2.29 -0.67 -7.50
CA ALA A 103 3.63 -1.27 -7.55
C ALA A 103 3.60 -2.79 -7.43
N LEU A 104 2.82 -3.35 -6.50
CA LEU A 104 2.65 -4.80 -6.34
C LEU A 104 2.13 -5.44 -7.63
N GLY A 105 1.06 -4.89 -8.22
CA GLY A 105 0.44 -5.42 -9.44
C GLY A 105 1.37 -5.36 -10.65
N GLU A 106 2.16 -4.28 -10.81
CA GLU A 106 3.14 -4.19 -11.90
C GLU A 106 4.29 -5.21 -11.79
N THR A 107 4.53 -5.79 -10.61
CA THR A 107 5.55 -6.85 -10.48
C THR A 107 5.14 -8.16 -11.14
N ARG A 108 3.82 -8.37 -11.35
CA ARG A 108 3.21 -9.59 -11.90
C ARG A 108 3.67 -10.89 -11.21
N ASP A 109 4.00 -10.81 -9.93
CA ASP A 109 4.40 -11.96 -9.14
C ASP A 109 3.17 -12.60 -8.48
N GLU A 110 2.65 -13.66 -9.10
CA GLU A 110 1.42 -14.35 -8.67
C GLU A 110 1.44 -14.82 -7.22
N ARG A 111 2.63 -15.01 -6.62
CA ARG A 111 2.78 -15.38 -5.20
C ARG A 111 2.23 -14.30 -4.27
N LEU A 112 2.08 -13.05 -4.73
CA LEU A 112 1.52 -11.94 -3.95
C LEU A 112 -0.02 -11.97 -3.87
N ALA A 113 -0.71 -12.66 -4.79
CA ALA A 113 -2.17 -12.67 -4.85
C ALA A 113 -2.84 -12.99 -3.49
N PRO A 114 -2.50 -14.09 -2.76
CA PRO A 114 -3.12 -14.38 -1.47
C PRO A 114 -2.84 -13.30 -0.41
N TYR A 115 -1.68 -12.64 -0.47
CA TYR A 115 -1.35 -11.57 0.49
C TYR A 115 -2.18 -10.31 0.22
N VAL A 116 -2.34 -9.92 -1.04
CA VAL A 116 -3.18 -8.78 -1.44
C VAL A 116 -4.66 -9.06 -1.18
N ALA A 117 -5.11 -10.29 -1.42
CA ALA A 117 -6.48 -10.76 -1.16
C ALA A 117 -6.81 -10.86 0.35
N ALA A 118 -5.80 -10.91 1.22
CA ALA A 118 -5.98 -10.87 2.67
C ALA A 118 -5.91 -9.45 3.27
N LEU A 119 -5.52 -8.42 2.50
CA LEU A 119 -5.40 -7.06 3.02
C LEU A 119 -6.76 -6.50 3.47
N GLU A 120 -6.79 -5.98 4.70
CA GLU A 120 -7.85 -5.10 5.17
C GLU A 120 -7.58 -3.68 4.66
N LEU A 121 -8.37 -3.22 3.69
CA LEU A 121 -8.28 -1.84 3.22
C LEU A 121 -8.89 -0.90 4.26
N ARG A 122 -8.02 -0.24 5.04
CA ARG A 122 -8.39 0.67 6.14
C ARG A 122 -8.45 2.15 5.73
N ALA A 123 -8.02 2.47 4.52
CA ALA A 123 -7.97 3.83 4.04
C ALA A 123 -9.35 4.35 3.62
N GLU A 124 -9.58 5.64 3.84
CA GLU A 124 -10.72 6.35 3.30
C GLU A 124 -10.55 6.47 1.77
N GLY A 125 -11.07 5.47 1.05
CA GLY A 125 -11.02 5.45 -0.41
C GLY A 125 -12.16 4.67 -1.06
N GLY A 126 -13.09 4.12 -0.26
CA GLY A 126 -14.32 3.49 -0.76
C GLY A 126 -14.12 2.59 -1.98
N ARG A 127 -14.88 2.86 -3.05
CA ARG A 127 -14.85 2.10 -4.30
C ARG A 127 -13.53 2.23 -5.07
N GLN A 128 -12.84 3.38 -4.99
CA GLN A 128 -11.57 3.59 -5.69
C GLN A 128 -10.54 2.53 -5.30
N LEU A 129 -10.36 2.29 -4.00
CA LEU A 129 -9.37 1.33 -3.51
C LEU A 129 -9.81 -0.12 -3.78
N GLN A 130 -11.11 -0.37 -3.89
CA GLN A 130 -11.62 -1.67 -4.34
C GLN A 130 -11.22 -1.93 -5.79
N TYR A 131 -11.41 -0.98 -6.69
CA TYR A 131 -11.00 -1.13 -8.09
C TYR A 131 -9.48 -1.26 -8.26
N GLU A 132 -8.68 -0.47 -7.52
CA GLU A 132 -7.21 -0.62 -7.57
C GLU A 132 -6.74 -1.96 -7.03
N ARG A 133 -7.39 -2.47 -5.98
CA ARG A 133 -7.10 -3.81 -5.46
C ARG A 133 -7.48 -4.90 -6.46
N ALA A 134 -8.67 -4.83 -7.07
CA ALA A 134 -9.08 -5.75 -8.12
C ALA A 134 -8.12 -5.71 -9.31
N ARG A 135 -7.71 -4.51 -9.75
CA ARG A 135 -6.70 -4.30 -10.80
C ARG A 135 -5.36 -4.93 -10.42
N CYS A 136 -4.93 -4.77 -9.17
CA CYS A 136 -3.73 -5.41 -8.65
C CYS A 136 -3.85 -6.94 -8.74
N LEU A 137 -4.91 -7.50 -8.16
CA LEU A 137 -5.15 -8.94 -8.09
C LEU A 137 -5.25 -9.59 -9.48
N VAL A 138 -5.96 -8.99 -10.44
CA VAL A 138 -6.00 -9.47 -11.83
C VAL A 138 -4.61 -9.48 -12.46
N LYS A 139 -3.77 -8.46 -12.21
CA LYS A 139 -2.37 -8.45 -12.69
C LYS A 139 -1.49 -9.52 -12.03
N LEU A 140 -1.86 -9.95 -10.81
CA LEU A 140 -1.23 -11.04 -10.09
C LEU A 140 -1.84 -12.41 -10.45
N GLY A 141 -2.76 -12.47 -11.42
CA GLY A 141 -3.34 -13.71 -11.92
C GLY A 141 -4.63 -14.16 -11.22
N ASP A 142 -5.16 -13.37 -10.28
CA ASP A 142 -6.46 -13.64 -9.67
C ASP A 142 -7.60 -13.09 -10.56
N TRP A 143 -8.01 -13.92 -11.51
CA TRP A 143 -9.08 -13.59 -12.46
C TRP A 143 -10.47 -13.54 -11.84
N ALA A 144 -10.65 -14.00 -10.59
CA ALA A 144 -11.93 -13.91 -9.89
C ALA A 144 -12.33 -12.46 -9.58
N GLU A 145 -11.39 -11.52 -9.70
CA GLU A 145 -11.59 -10.08 -9.47
C GLU A 145 -12.02 -9.31 -10.73
N LEU A 146 -12.13 -9.98 -11.89
CA LEU A 146 -12.66 -9.34 -13.11
C LEU A 146 -14.08 -8.76 -12.95
N PRO A 147 -15.04 -9.43 -12.27
CA PRO A 147 -16.38 -8.87 -12.08
C PRO A 147 -16.37 -7.52 -11.35
N VAL A 148 -15.45 -7.32 -10.41
CA VAL A 148 -15.30 -6.03 -9.70
C VAL A 148 -14.89 -4.94 -10.69
N LEU A 149 -13.95 -5.23 -11.59
CA LEU A 149 -13.55 -4.28 -12.65
C LEU A 149 -14.67 -4.03 -13.67
N VAL A 150 -15.41 -5.06 -14.08
CA VAL A 150 -16.56 -4.89 -14.97
C VAL A 150 -17.63 -4.01 -14.34
N SER A 151 -17.90 -4.17 -13.04
CA SER A 151 -18.84 -3.28 -12.32
C SER A 151 -18.41 -1.81 -12.34
N GLY A 152 -17.10 -1.54 -12.25
CA GLY A 152 -16.55 -0.20 -12.27
C GLY A 152 -16.65 0.53 -13.63
N LEU A 153 -17.01 -0.18 -14.71
CA LEU A 153 -17.35 0.45 -15.99
C LEU A 153 -18.59 1.34 -15.90
N ARG A 154 -19.46 1.10 -14.92
CA ARG A 154 -20.68 1.87 -14.66
C ARG A 154 -20.52 2.87 -13.53
N ASP A 155 -19.31 3.13 -13.05
CA ASP A 155 -19.12 4.13 -11.99
C ASP A 155 -19.42 5.54 -12.51
N ASP A 156 -19.99 6.39 -11.66
CA ASP A 156 -20.34 7.78 -11.99
C ASP A 156 -19.10 8.62 -12.34
N GLU A 157 -17.97 8.30 -11.72
CA GLU A 157 -16.72 9.02 -11.91
C GLU A 157 -15.94 8.51 -13.13
N LEU A 158 -15.66 9.41 -14.08
CA LEU A 158 -14.92 9.10 -15.32
C LEU A 158 -13.59 8.40 -15.04
N TRP A 159 -12.86 8.85 -14.02
CA TRP A 159 -11.57 8.28 -13.65
C TRP A 159 -11.68 6.80 -13.29
N TYR A 160 -12.73 6.39 -12.58
CA TYR A 160 -12.92 4.98 -12.18
C TYR A 160 -13.35 4.12 -13.36
N ARG A 161 -14.19 4.63 -14.26
CA ARG A 161 -14.50 3.96 -15.53
C ARG A 161 -13.23 3.73 -16.35
N ALA A 162 -12.41 4.76 -16.51
CA ALA A 162 -11.16 4.69 -17.26
C ALA A 162 -10.15 3.72 -16.64
N LEU A 163 -10.02 3.73 -15.31
CA LEU A 163 -9.19 2.78 -14.57
C LEU A 163 -9.60 1.33 -14.86
N CYS A 164 -10.89 1.03 -14.71
CA CYS A 164 -11.43 -0.32 -14.88
C CYS A 164 -11.33 -0.79 -16.33
N ALA A 165 -11.72 0.05 -17.29
CA ALA A 165 -11.59 -0.25 -18.72
C ALA A 165 -10.14 -0.51 -19.12
N LYS A 166 -9.20 0.29 -18.60
CA LYS A 166 -7.76 0.06 -18.81
C LYS A 166 -7.30 -1.25 -18.19
N ALA A 167 -7.70 -1.57 -16.96
CA ALA A 167 -7.32 -2.81 -16.30
C ALA A 167 -7.83 -4.04 -17.06
N LEU A 168 -9.09 -4.02 -17.50
CA LEU A 168 -9.69 -5.09 -18.32
C LEU A 168 -8.94 -5.27 -19.64
N ARG A 169 -8.66 -4.19 -20.36
CA ARG A 169 -7.90 -4.25 -21.62
C ARG A 169 -6.47 -4.72 -21.43
N ASP A 170 -5.78 -4.23 -20.40
CA ASP A 170 -4.41 -4.65 -20.09
C ASP A 170 -4.34 -6.16 -19.78
N ALA A 171 -5.36 -6.71 -19.10
CA ALA A 171 -5.40 -8.12 -18.70
C ALA A 171 -5.86 -9.05 -19.83
N THR A 172 -6.88 -8.65 -20.59
CA THR A 172 -7.56 -9.52 -21.56
C THR A 172 -7.18 -9.24 -23.02
N HIS A 173 -6.56 -8.11 -23.30
CA HIS A 173 -6.35 -7.56 -24.64
C HIS A 173 -7.64 -7.26 -25.43
N LEU A 174 -8.79 -7.20 -24.74
CA LEU A 174 -10.09 -6.86 -25.31
C LEU A 174 -10.51 -5.44 -24.90
N SER A 175 -11.27 -4.76 -25.76
CA SER A 175 -11.81 -3.43 -25.48
C SER A 175 -13.33 -3.42 -25.30
N GLN A 176 -14.03 -4.36 -25.94
CA GLN A 176 -15.50 -4.36 -26.09
C GLN A 176 -16.09 -3.02 -26.59
N GLY A 177 -15.27 -2.21 -27.29
CA GLY A 177 -15.67 -0.87 -27.73
C GLY A 177 -15.90 0.15 -26.61
N PHE A 178 -15.54 -0.15 -25.35
CA PHE A 178 -15.83 0.73 -24.22
C PHE A 178 -15.02 2.05 -24.28
N ASP A 179 -15.72 3.18 -24.33
CA ASP A 179 -15.18 4.52 -24.13
C ASP A 179 -15.63 5.08 -22.76
N PRO A 180 -14.71 5.35 -21.80
CA PRO A 180 -15.09 5.89 -20.50
C PRO A 180 -15.73 7.29 -20.54
N ASP A 181 -15.52 8.06 -21.61
CA ASP A 181 -16.10 9.40 -21.83
C ASP A 181 -17.25 9.39 -22.87
N GLY A 182 -17.57 8.22 -23.43
CA GLY A 182 -18.69 8.03 -24.35
C GLY A 182 -20.04 8.23 -23.65
N ASP A 183 -21.15 8.23 -24.39
CA ASP A 183 -22.47 8.38 -23.78
C ASP A 183 -22.89 7.17 -22.93
N GLU A 184 -23.89 7.36 -22.07
CA GLU A 184 -24.32 6.32 -21.12
C GLU A 184 -24.86 5.06 -21.80
N GLU A 185 -25.56 5.21 -22.93
CA GLU A 185 -26.14 4.08 -23.66
C GLU A 185 -25.03 3.24 -24.31
N GLU A 186 -24.07 3.89 -24.97
CA GLU A 186 -22.88 3.23 -25.53
C GLU A 186 -22.06 2.51 -24.45
N ARG A 187 -21.84 3.16 -23.30
CA ARG A 187 -21.13 2.56 -22.15
C ARG A 187 -21.87 1.34 -21.61
N GLU A 188 -23.20 1.40 -21.51
CA GLU A 188 -24.01 0.30 -21.02
C GLU A 188 -23.95 -0.91 -21.96
N VAL A 189 -24.04 -0.70 -23.28
CA VAL A 189 -23.90 -1.77 -24.27
C VAL A 189 -22.53 -2.45 -24.16
N ALA A 190 -21.46 -1.67 -24.03
CA ALA A 190 -20.11 -2.21 -23.87
C ALA A 190 -19.92 -2.93 -22.52
N ALA A 191 -20.55 -2.45 -21.44
CA ALA A 191 -20.53 -3.12 -20.13
C ALA A 191 -21.27 -4.47 -20.17
N GLN A 192 -22.41 -4.55 -20.85
CA GLN A 192 -23.13 -5.82 -21.06
C GLN A 192 -22.32 -6.81 -21.91
N ALA A 193 -21.57 -6.33 -22.91
CA ALA A 193 -20.66 -7.18 -23.68
C ALA A 193 -19.54 -7.77 -22.80
N TRP A 194 -19.02 -7.00 -21.83
CA TRP A 194 -18.10 -7.52 -20.82
C TRP A 194 -18.72 -8.59 -19.93
N GLU A 195 -19.95 -8.38 -19.46
CA GLU A 195 -20.67 -9.36 -18.63
C GLU A 195 -20.92 -10.66 -19.39
N ALA A 196 -21.38 -10.57 -20.65
CA ALA A 196 -21.58 -11.73 -21.51
C ALA A 196 -20.27 -12.50 -21.74
N TRP A 197 -19.16 -11.79 -21.92
CA TRP A 197 -17.84 -12.41 -22.05
C TRP A 197 -17.40 -13.13 -20.77
N LEU A 198 -17.66 -12.57 -19.59
CA LEU A 198 -17.38 -13.24 -18.31
C LEU A 198 -18.15 -14.56 -18.19
N VAL A 199 -19.45 -14.55 -18.49
CA VAL A 199 -20.31 -15.74 -18.43
C VAL A 199 -19.82 -16.83 -19.40
N ALA A 200 -19.47 -16.44 -20.63
CA ALA A 200 -18.92 -17.38 -21.62
C ALA A 200 -17.61 -18.01 -21.11
N ARG A 201 -16.72 -17.19 -20.54
CA ARG A 201 -15.44 -17.65 -19.98
C ARG A 201 -15.62 -18.61 -18.80
N GLU A 202 -16.57 -18.37 -17.91
CA GLU A 202 -16.87 -19.29 -16.81
C GLU A 202 -17.39 -20.64 -17.33
N THR A 203 -18.17 -20.62 -18.40
CA THR A 203 -18.70 -21.84 -19.02
C THR A 203 -17.60 -22.68 -19.66
N ASP A 204 -16.59 -22.06 -20.28
CA ASP A 204 -15.45 -22.76 -20.90
C ASP A 204 -14.49 -23.42 -19.89
N LEU A 205 -14.59 -23.07 -18.60
CA LEU A 205 -13.75 -23.64 -17.53
C LEU A 205 -14.33 -24.93 -16.92
N TYR A 206 -15.53 -25.35 -17.34
CA TYR A 206 -16.24 -26.57 -16.89
C TYR A 206 -16.62 -27.48 -18.06
#